data_AF-A0A9C9EQC4-F1
#
_entry.id   AF-A0A9C9EQC4-F1
#
_cell.length_a   1.000
_cell.length_b   1.000
_cell.length_c   1.000
_cell.angle_alpha   90.00
_cell.angle_beta   90.00
_cell.angle_gamma   90.00
#
_symmetry.space_group_name_H-M   'P 1'
#
loop_
_entity.id
_entity.type
_entity.pdbx_description
1 polymer ?
#
loop_
_entity_poly.entity_id
_entity_poly.type
_entity_poly.pdbx_seq_one_letter_code
_entity_poly.pdbx_strand_id
1 'polypeptide(L)'
;MAISGDRYPGRQVEEKWQKFWKDIGLFTARENTDRPKFYILEMYPYPSGDLHVGHMENYIYGDVIARYYLMKGYEVLHPFGWDAFGLPAENSAIKMGIKPSEWTFNNISESKRSLGLLGFSYDWERELTTCLPDYYKWTQWIFLKLYEHDLAYRKESFVNWCPGCQTVLANEQVTSEGLCYRCDSQIQKKTLIQWFFRITAYANRLLDDLDKLKGWIPEVVTMQRNWIGKSEGTEIIFELESGEKLPVFTTRADTLFGVTFITIAPEHPIIKELITKMPTREETERYIEESMRKTEIERTSTIREKDGVFTGLYAIHPLTNERIPIWVGDYVLASYGTGIVMGVPAHDQRDFEFARKYNIPIRIVVEPVGGKLPEVDEMESAFEELGVMVNSGEFSGLNSLKGMEAVTKKLDEIGRGG
;
A
#
# COMPACT_ATOMS: atom_id res chain seq x y z
N MET A 1 46.62 -23.61 -49.08
CA MET A 1 45.24 -23.51 -48.55
C MET A 1 45.34 -23.39 -47.04
N ALA A 2 44.81 -22.29 -46.49
CA ALA A 2 44.84 -21.99 -45.06
C ALA A 2 43.95 -22.95 -44.25
N ILE A 3 44.32 -23.15 -42.99
CA ILE A 3 43.68 -24.02 -41.98
C ILE A 3 42.18 -23.73 -41.90
N SER A 4 41.32 -24.68 -42.28
CA SER A 4 39.86 -24.61 -42.01
C SER A 4 39.61 -25.06 -40.57
N GLY A 5 39.65 -24.10 -39.64
CA GLY A 5 39.58 -24.35 -38.19
C GLY A 5 38.27 -24.97 -37.72
N ASP A 6 38.40 -25.93 -36.80
CA ASP A 6 37.31 -26.62 -36.11
C ASP A 6 36.43 -25.62 -35.34
N ARG A 7 35.14 -25.57 -35.66
CA ARG A 7 34.15 -24.71 -34.98
C ARG A 7 33.80 -25.32 -33.62
N TYR A 8 33.73 -24.50 -32.56
CA TYR A 8 33.33 -24.96 -31.21
C TYR A 8 31.95 -25.66 -31.24
N PRO A 9 31.84 -26.95 -30.84
CA PRO A 9 30.60 -27.70 -30.93
C PRO A 9 29.70 -27.49 -29.70
N GLY A 10 29.20 -26.25 -29.51
CA GLY A 10 28.49 -25.82 -28.30
C GLY A 10 27.40 -26.79 -27.82
N ARG A 11 26.47 -27.17 -28.70
CA ARG A 11 25.36 -28.08 -28.34
C ARG A 11 25.82 -29.45 -27.80
N GLN A 12 26.85 -30.03 -28.40
CA GLN A 12 27.39 -31.33 -27.94
C GLN A 12 28.06 -31.20 -26.58
N VAL A 13 28.72 -30.07 -26.32
CA VAL A 13 29.38 -29.78 -25.04
C VAL A 13 28.34 -29.53 -23.94
N GLU A 14 27.30 -28.74 -24.24
CA GLU A 14 26.20 -28.44 -23.32
C GLU A 14 25.44 -29.71 -22.90
N GLU A 15 24.95 -30.51 -23.86
CA GLU A 15 24.21 -31.74 -23.60
C GLU A 15 25.03 -32.73 -22.74
N LYS A 16 26.35 -32.84 -23.03
CA LYS A 16 27.28 -33.68 -22.26
C LYS A 16 27.36 -33.25 -20.79
N TRP A 17 27.62 -31.97 -20.53
CA TRP A 17 27.86 -31.48 -19.17
C TRP A 17 26.58 -31.37 -18.34
N GLN A 18 25.47 -30.95 -18.95
CA GLN A 18 24.16 -30.95 -18.29
C GLN A 18 23.78 -32.36 -17.81
N LYS A 19 23.98 -33.37 -18.66
CA LYS A 19 23.80 -34.77 -18.29
C LYS A 19 24.73 -35.19 -17.16
N PHE A 20 26.02 -34.87 -17.26
CA PHE A 20 27.01 -35.23 -16.24
C PHE A 20 26.64 -34.66 -14.85
N TRP A 21 26.29 -33.37 -14.77
CA TRP A 21 25.92 -32.74 -13.50
C TRP A 21 24.65 -33.34 -12.88
N LYS A 22 23.67 -33.68 -13.71
CA LYS A 22 22.45 -34.37 -13.27
C LYS A 22 22.76 -35.77 -12.75
N ASP A 23 23.56 -36.55 -13.48
CA ASP A 23 23.86 -37.94 -13.13
C ASP A 23 24.59 -38.06 -11.78
N ILE A 24 25.43 -37.06 -11.43
CA ILE A 24 26.15 -37.05 -10.15
C ILE A 24 25.38 -36.31 -9.03
N GLY A 25 24.19 -35.77 -9.32
CA GLY A 25 23.41 -34.96 -8.37
C GLY A 25 24.18 -33.72 -7.88
N LEU A 26 24.93 -33.05 -8.76
CA LEU A 26 25.86 -31.98 -8.38
C LEU A 26 25.18 -30.84 -7.61
N PHE A 27 23.93 -30.55 -7.96
CA PHE A 27 23.17 -29.40 -7.47
C PHE A 27 22.12 -29.77 -6.41
N THR A 28 22.09 -31.03 -5.96
CA THR A 28 21.17 -31.46 -4.90
C THR A 28 21.69 -31.04 -3.53
N ALA A 29 20.90 -30.24 -2.80
CA ALA A 29 21.33 -29.64 -1.54
C ALA A 29 21.11 -30.59 -0.35
N ARG A 30 22.13 -30.71 0.51
CA ARG A 30 22.15 -31.62 1.67
C ARG A 30 21.88 -30.87 2.97
N GLU A 31 21.01 -31.43 3.80
CA GLU A 31 20.62 -30.77 5.07
C GLU A 31 21.66 -30.99 6.19
N ASN A 32 22.24 -32.19 6.22
CA ASN A 32 23.21 -32.64 7.23
C ASN A 32 24.62 -32.60 6.65
N THR A 33 25.30 -31.47 6.86
CA THR A 33 26.65 -31.21 6.34
C THR A 33 27.38 -30.25 7.26
N ASP A 34 28.69 -30.43 7.39
CA ASP A 34 29.58 -29.52 8.14
C ASP A 34 30.01 -28.31 7.30
N ARG A 35 29.60 -28.26 6.01
CA ARG A 35 29.90 -27.15 5.11
C ARG A 35 29.08 -25.91 5.49
N PRO A 36 29.63 -24.70 5.30
CA PRO A 36 28.85 -23.48 5.47
C PRO A 36 27.70 -23.47 4.45
N LYS A 37 26.50 -23.11 4.91
CA LYS A 37 25.29 -23.13 4.08
C LYS A 37 25.11 -21.80 3.35
N PHE A 38 24.59 -21.85 2.13
CA PHE A 38 24.23 -20.66 1.38
C PHE A 38 22.90 -20.89 0.65
N TYR A 39 21.93 -19.98 0.82
CA TYR A 39 20.62 -20.08 0.22
C TYR A 39 20.46 -18.99 -0.84
N ILE A 40 20.26 -19.40 -2.09
CA ILE A 40 20.06 -18.51 -3.22
C ILE A 40 18.67 -18.75 -3.75
N LEU A 41 17.91 -17.67 -3.90
CA LEU A 41 16.53 -17.74 -4.29
C LEU A 41 16.24 -16.61 -5.27
N GLU A 42 15.88 -16.97 -6.49
CA GLU A 42 15.16 -16.07 -7.38
C GLU A 42 13.65 -16.16 -7.15
N MET A 43 12.93 -15.08 -7.49
CA MET A 43 11.48 -15.15 -7.59
C MET A 43 11.10 -16.14 -8.70
N TYR A 44 10.45 -17.24 -8.31
CA TYR A 44 9.89 -18.24 -9.22
C TYR A 44 8.80 -17.68 -10.16
N PRO A 45 8.63 -18.22 -11.38
CA PRO A 45 7.76 -17.62 -12.39
C PRO A 45 6.29 -17.99 -12.21
N TYR A 46 5.43 -17.12 -12.74
CA TYR A 46 4.07 -17.49 -13.12
C TYR A 46 4.11 -18.36 -14.39
N PRO A 47 3.51 -19.57 -14.40
CA PRO A 47 3.43 -20.42 -15.60
C PRO A 47 2.30 -19.94 -16.53
N SER A 48 2.33 -18.67 -16.93
CA SER A 48 1.31 -18.02 -17.75
C SER A 48 1.63 -18.00 -19.25
N GLY A 49 2.77 -18.55 -19.65
CA GLY A 49 3.26 -18.67 -21.04
C GLY A 49 4.74 -19.06 -21.07
N ASP A 50 5.38 -18.90 -22.23
CA ASP A 50 6.81 -19.19 -22.41
C ASP A 50 7.71 -18.23 -21.62
N LEU A 51 8.82 -18.76 -21.10
CA LEU A 51 9.85 -17.93 -20.46
C LEU A 51 10.57 -17.07 -21.51
N HIS A 52 10.48 -15.74 -21.36
CA HIS A 52 11.26 -14.77 -22.14
C HIS A 52 12.63 -14.42 -21.54
N VAL A 53 13.43 -13.65 -22.28
CA VAL A 53 14.80 -13.22 -21.90
C VAL A 53 14.90 -12.52 -20.55
N GLY A 54 13.88 -11.75 -20.14
CA GLY A 54 13.84 -11.16 -18.79
C GLY A 54 13.83 -12.17 -17.64
N HIS A 55 13.19 -13.34 -17.83
CA HIS A 55 13.30 -14.44 -16.85
C HIS A 55 14.73 -14.98 -16.81
N MET A 56 15.34 -15.14 -17.99
CA MET A 56 16.69 -15.70 -18.09
C MET A 56 17.73 -14.78 -17.46
N GLU A 57 17.60 -13.47 -17.62
CA GLU A 57 18.48 -12.53 -16.94
C GLU A 57 18.46 -12.73 -15.41
N ASN A 58 17.27 -12.79 -14.82
CA ASN A 58 17.10 -13.04 -13.39
C ASN A 58 17.75 -14.38 -12.97
N TYR A 59 17.47 -15.46 -13.70
CA TYR A 59 17.94 -16.82 -13.39
C TYR A 59 19.45 -17.03 -13.64
N ILE A 60 20.03 -16.30 -14.58
CA ILE A 60 21.48 -16.33 -14.84
C ILE A 60 22.24 -15.73 -13.65
N TYR A 61 21.73 -14.64 -13.04
CA TYR A 61 22.38 -14.06 -11.88
C TYR A 61 22.41 -15.02 -10.69
N GLY A 62 21.30 -15.69 -10.37
CA GLY A 62 21.28 -16.67 -9.28
C GLY A 62 22.18 -17.87 -9.57
N ASP A 63 22.18 -18.39 -10.80
CA ASP A 63 23.04 -19.52 -11.20
C ASP A 63 24.54 -19.23 -11.09
N VAL A 64 24.97 -18.04 -11.52
CA VAL A 64 26.37 -17.62 -11.41
C VAL A 64 26.80 -17.57 -9.94
N ILE A 65 25.96 -17.02 -9.06
CA ILE A 65 26.22 -16.94 -7.62
C ILE A 65 26.23 -18.36 -7.01
N ALA A 66 25.29 -19.22 -7.41
CA ALA A 66 25.17 -20.59 -6.91
C ALA A 66 26.41 -21.41 -7.23
N ARG A 67 26.85 -21.36 -8.49
CA ARG A 67 28.08 -22.04 -8.92
C ARG A 67 29.32 -21.48 -8.22
N TYR A 68 29.40 -20.16 -8.05
CA TYR A 68 30.50 -19.53 -7.33
C TYR A 68 30.61 -20.04 -5.89
N TYR A 69 29.52 -20.06 -5.14
CA TYR A 69 29.54 -20.54 -3.74
C TYR A 69 29.73 -22.04 -3.64
N LEU A 70 29.19 -22.83 -4.58
CA LEU A 70 29.48 -24.26 -4.67
C LEU A 70 30.98 -24.53 -4.83
N MET A 71 31.65 -23.77 -5.71
CA MET A 71 33.10 -23.85 -5.92
C MET A 71 33.92 -23.35 -4.73
N LYS A 72 33.35 -22.49 -3.88
CA LYS A 72 33.94 -22.06 -2.61
C LYS A 72 33.79 -23.09 -1.48
N GLY A 73 33.12 -24.21 -1.74
CA GLY A 73 32.92 -25.29 -0.78
C GLY A 73 31.71 -25.12 0.14
N TYR A 74 30.78 -24.22 -0.19
CA TYR A 74 29.52 -24.09 0.53
C TYR A 74 28.55 -25.22 0.16
N GLU A 75 27.64 -25.54 1.08
CA GLU A 75 26.42 -26.24 0.76
C GLU A 75 25.40 -25.25 0.22
N VAL A 76 25.11 -25.33 -1.08
CA VAL A 76 24.23 -24.38 -1.75
C VAL A 76 22.86 -24.98 -1.92
N LEU A 77 21.83 -24.31 -1.40
CA LEU A 77 20.45 -24.54 -1.79
C LEU A 77 20.07 -23.50 -2.84
N HIS A 78 19.76 -23.98 -4.04
CA HIS A 78 19.30 -23.19 -5.18
C HIS A 78 18.03 -23.84 -5.72
N PRO A 79 16.85 -23.58 -5.11
CA PRO A 79 15.62 -24.28 -5.44
C PRO A 79 14.93 -23.63 -6.64
N PHE A 80 13.90 -24.29 -7.15
CA PHE A 80 13.00 -23.70 -8.13
C PHE A 80 11.57 -24.14 -7.89
N GLY A 81 10.60 -23.43 -8.47
CA GLY A 81 9.19 -23.80 -8.37
C GLY A 81 8.32 -23.01 -9.33
N TRP A 82 7.01 -23.07 -9.11
CA TRP A 82 6.01 -22.45 -9.98
C TRP A 82 4.94 -21.76 -9.15
N ASP A 83 4.79 -20.45 -9.34
CA ASP A 83 3.67 -19.70 -8.78
C ASP A 83 2.42 -19.91 -9.64
N ALA A 84 1.80 -21.07 -9.45
CA ALA A 84 0.83 -21.67 -10.37
C ALA A 84 -0.64 -21.40 -10.01
N PHE A 85 -0.92 -20.64 -8.95
CA PHE A 85 -2.26 -20.18 -8.60
C PHE A 85 -2.49 -18.72 -8.99
N GLY A 86 -3.74 -18.30 -8.88
CA GLY A 86 -4.12 -16.92 -9.07
C GLY A 86 -4.38 -16.56 -10.52
N LEU A 87 -4.66 -15.27 -10.69
CA LEU A 87 -5.30 -14.77 -11.89
C LEU A 87 -4.42 -14.76 -13.16
N PRO A 88 -3.06 -14.69 -13.11
CA PRO A 88 -2.25 -14.80 -14.32
C PRO A 88 -2.47 -16.13 -15.07
N ALA A 89 -2.44 -17.26 -14.36
CA ALA A 89 -2.66 -18.58 -14.95
C ALA A 89 -4.10 -18.76 -15.44
N GLU A 90 -5.08 -18.34 -14.63
CA GLU A 90 -6.51 -18.44 -14.94
C GLU A 90 -6.89 -17.60 -16.17
N ASN A 91 -6.47 -16.33 -16.21
CA ASN A 91 -6.81 -15.43 -17.32
C ASN A 91 -6.19 -15.89 -18.64
N SER A 92 -4.94 -16.34 -18.64
CA SER A 92 -4.30 -16.87 -19.85
C SER A 92 -5.02 -18.12 -20.35
N ALA A 93 -5.41 -19.03 -19.45
CA ALA A 93 -6.17 -20.21 -19.80
C ALA A 93 -7.55 -19.87 -20.39
N ILE A 94 -8.28 -18.90 -19.80
CA ILE A 94 -9.55 -18.41 -20.33
C ILE A 94 -9.39 -17.82 -21.74
N LYS A 95 -8.36 -16.99 -21.97
CA LYS A 95 -8.08 -16.41 -23.30
C LYS A 95 -7.85 -17.48 -24.37
N MET A 96 -7.24 -18.59 -24.00
CA MET A 96 -6.93 -19.70 -24.90
C MET A 96 -8.06 -20.74 -24.99
N GLY A 97 -9.12 -20.62 -24.18
CA GLY A 97 -10.20 -21.60 -24.12
C GLY A 97 -9.79 -22.96 -23.56
N ILE A 98 -8.72 -23.00 -22.74
CA ILE A 98 -8.14 -24.21 -22.16
C ILE A 98 -8.42 -24.24 -20.65
N LYS A 99 -8.50 -25.43 -20.05
CA LYS A 99 -8.63 -25.56 -18.59
C LYS A 99 -7.39 -24.97 -17.90
N PRO A 100 -7.53 -24.15 -16.83
CA PRO A 100 -6.39 -23.56 -16.14
C PRO A 100 -5.32 -24.55 -15.67
N SER A 101 -5.73 -25.73 -15.19
CA SER A 101 -4.79 -26.78 -14.80
C SER A 101 -3.96 -27.29 -15.98
N GLU A 102 -4.61 -27.61 -17.09
CA GLU A 102 -3.94 -28.10 -18.30
C GLU A 102 -2.98 -27.06 -18.88
N TRP A 103 -3.43 -25.81 -18.99
CA TRP A 103 -2.59 -24.68 -19.40
C TRP A 103 -1.35 -24.53 -18.52
N THR A 104 -1.55 -24.55 -17.20
CA THR A 104 -0.49 -24.42 -16.20
C THR A 104 0.55 -25.53 -16.34
N PHE A 105 0.14 -26.79 -16.39
CA PHE A 105 1.10 -27.91 -16.47
C PHE A 105 1.82 -27.98 -17.83
N ASN A 106 1.16 -27.58 -18.92
CA ASN A 106 1.83 -27.47 -20.22
C ASN A 106 2.93 -26.39 -20.19
N ASN A 107 2.65 -25.22 -19.62
CA ASN A 107 3.64 -24.15 -19.48
C ASN A 107 4.78 -24.53 -18.52
N ILE A 108 4.49 -25.23 -17.43
CA ILE A 108 5.51 -25.77 -16.53
C ILE A 108 6.43 -26.73 -17.31
N SER A 109 5.88 -27.65 -18.09
CA SER A 109 6.65 -28.59 -18.90
C SER A 109 7.57 -27.89 -19.90
N GLU A 110 7.05 -26.92 -20.66
CA GLU A 110 7.84 -26.14 -21.64
C GLU A 110 8.89 -25.25 -20.97
N SER A 111 8.55 -24.65 -19.83
CA SER A 111 9.48 -23.84 -19.04
C SER A 111 10.62 -24.69 -18.50
N LYS A 112 10.33 -25.89 -17.97
CA LYS A 112 11.38 -26.85 -17.54
C LYS A 112 12.28 -27.26 -18.67
N ARG A 113 11.74 -27.50 -19.86
CA ARG A 113 12.53 -27.79 -21.06
C ARG A 113 13.48 -26.63 -21.38
N SER A 114 12.97 -25.40 -21.35
CA SER A 114 13.75 -24.18 -21.63
C SER A 114 14.85 -23.94 -20.59
N LEU A 115 14.55 -24.07 -19.30
CA LEU A 115 15.53 -23.98 -18.21
C LEU A 115 16.58 -25.10 -18.29
N GLY A 116 16.16 -26.32 -18.65
CA GLY A 116 17.04 -27.46 -18.85
C GLY A 116 18.08 -27.24 -19.95
N LEU A 117 17.68 -26.61 -21.06
CA LEU A 117 18.60 -26.24 -22.16
C LEU A 117 19.68 -25.25 -21.73
N LEU A 118 19.40 -24.40 -20.75
CA LEU A 118 20.35 -23.42 -20.21
C LEU A 118 21.25 -24.01 -19.11
N GLY A 119 20.91 -25.18 -18.57
CA GLY A 119 21.75 -25.90 -17.63
C GLY A 119 21.86 -25.24 -16.26
N PHE A 120 20.82 -24.57 -15.79
CA PHE A 120 20.78 -23.96 -14.46
C PHE A 120 20.99 -24.98 -13.33
N SER A 121 21.64 -24.53 -12.26
CA SER A 121 22.08 -25.30 -11.09
C SER A 121 20.98 -25.48 -10.04
N TYR A 122 19.75 -25.76 -10.47
CA TYR A 122 18.63 -25.92 -9.55
C TYR A 122 18.59 -27.31 -8.90
N ASP A 123 18.18 -27.33 -7.63
CA ASP A 123 17.78 -28.53 -6.90
C ASP A 123 16.34 -28.90 -7.26
N TRP A 124 16.18 -29.66 -8.34
CA TRP A 124 14.87 -30.12 -8.80
C TRP A 124 14.20 -31.14 -7.87
N GLU A 125 14.89 -31.70 -6.87
CA GLU A 125 14.25 -32.54 -5.85
C GLU A 125 13.35 -31.72 -4.90
N ARG A 126 13.55 -30.39 -4.86
CA ARG A 126 12.79 -29.44 -4.04
C ARG A 126 11.83 -28.59 -4.87
N GLU A 127 11.45 -29.07 -6.05
CA GLU A 127 10.47 -28.39 -6.91
C GLU A 127 9.11 -28.28 -6.22
N LEU A 128 8.51 -27.09 -6.25
CA LEU A 128 7.18 -26.84 -5.71
C LEU A 128 6.25 -26.26 -6.78
N THR A 129 4.97 -26.62 -6.73
CA THR A 129 3.91 -26.04 -7.58
C THR A 129 2.77 -25.55 -6.70
N THR A 130 2.52 -24.24 -6.65
CA THR A 130 1.63 -23.68 -5.63
C THR A 130 0.15 -24.08 -5.77
N CYS A 131 -0.27 -24.53 -6.97
CA CYS A 131 -1.63 -25.01 -7.22
C CYS A 131 -1.88 -26.46 -6.82
N LEU A 132 -0.86 -27.21 -6.37
CA LEU A 132 -1.02 -28.59 -5.93
C LEU A 132 -1.50 -28.70 -4.47
N PRO A 133 -2.35 -29.69 -4.14
CA PRO A 133 -2.88 -29.88 -2.77
C PRO A 133 -1.81 -30.13 -1.70
N ASP A 134 -0.69 -30.74 -2.06
CA ASP A 134 0.43 -30.96 -1.15
C ASP A 134 1.16 -29.67 -0.75
N TYR A 135 0.99 -28.59 -1.53
CA TYR A 135 1.42 -27.23 -1.18
C TYR A 135 0.31 -26.43 -0.49
N TYR A 136 -0.84 -26.18 -1.15
CA TYR A 136 -1.82 -25.21 -0.64
C TYR A 136 -2.55 -25.67 0.64
N LYS A 137 -2.49 -26.96 1.01
CA LYS A 137 -2.97 -27.41 2.33
C LYS A 137 -2.29 -26.65 3.47
N TRP A 138 -1.03 -26.24 3.28
CA TRP A 138 -0.28 -25.46 4.26
C TRP A 138 -0.69 -24.00 4.30
N THR A 139 -1.09 -23.41 3.17
CA THR A 139 -1.63 -22.04 3.17
C THR A 139 -3.00 -22.00 3.85
N GLN A 140 -3.84 -23.02 3.64
CA GLN A 140 -5.09 -23.22 4.39
C GLN A 140 -4.82 -23.38 5.89
N TRP A 141 -3.81 -24.18 6.26
CA TRP A 141 -3.43 -24.36 7.66
C TRP A 141 -2.91 -23.06 8.30
N ILE A 142 -2.06 -22.30 7.61
CA ILE A 142 -1.58 -20.97 8.08
C ILE A 142 -2.76 -20.02 8.25
N PHE A 143 -3.69 -19.98 7.30
CA PHE A 143 -4.89 -19.16 7.39
C PHE A 143 -5.70 -19.49 8.65
N LEU A 144 -5.91 -20.77 8.95
CA LEU A 144 -6.60 -21.20 10.17
C LEU A 144 -5.85 -20.75 11.42
N LYS A 145 -4.52 -20.82 11.45
CA LYS A 145 -3.74 -20.30 12.57
C LYS A 145 -3.86 -18.79 12.72
N LEU A 146 -3.82 -18.03 11.63
CA LEU A 146 -4.04 -16.58 11.67
C LEU A 146 -5.47 -16.27 12.15
N TYR A 147 -6.47 -17.04 11.72
CA TYR A 147 -7.85 -16.90 12.18
C TYR A 147 -8.01 -17.17 13.68
N GLU A 148 -7.43 -18.27 14.18
CA GLU A 148 -7.41 -18.64 15.61
C GLU A 148 -6.76 -17.55 16.50
N HIS A 149 -5.87 -16.74 15.93
CA HIS A 149 -5.14 -15.67 16.62
C HIS A 149 -5.68 -14.25 16.32
N ASP A 150 -6.88 -14.11 15.75
CA ASP A 150 -7.49 -12.81 15.37
C ASP A 150 -6.63 -11.98 14.40
N LEU A 151 -5.82 -12.66 13.59
CA LEU A 151 -4.99 -12.09 12.53
C LEU A 151 -5.59 -12.28 11.13
N ALA A 152 -6.66 -13.06 10.99
CA ALA A 152 -7.50 -13.12 9.80
C ALA A 152 -8.96 -12.87 10.19
N TYR A 153 -9.64 -11.93 9.53
CA TYR A 153 -11.00 -11.54 9.90
C TYR A 153 -11.83 -11.13 8.68
N ARG A 154 -13.16 -11.10 8.83
CA ARG A 154 -14.08 -10.60 7.80
C ARG A 154 -14.58 -9.21 8.13
N LYS A 155 -14.63 -8.35 7.13
CA LYS A 155 -15.21 -7.00 7.26
C LYS A 155 -15.91 -6.64 5.94
N GLU A 156 -16.99 -5.86 6.03
CA GLU A 156 -17.52 -5.16 4.88
C GLU A 156 -16.54 -4.04 4.47
N SER A 157 -16.13 -4.04 3.21
CA SER A 157 -15.24 -3.01 2.67
C SER A 157 -15.65 -2.63 1.27
N PHE A 158 -15.34 -1.39 0.90
CA PHE A 158 -15.19 -1.05 -0.50
C PHE A 158 -13.97 -1.81 -1.03
N VAL A 159 -14.15 -2.49 -2.15
CA VAL A 159 -13.08 -3.22 -2.83
C VAL A 159 -12.97 -2.77 -4.26
N ASN A 160 -11.73 -2.77 -4.76
CA ASN A 160 -11.42 -2.54 -6.15
C ASN A 160 -11.97 -3.70 -6.96
N TRP A 161 -13.00 -3.48 -7.76
CA TRP A 161 -13.60 -4.47 -8.63
C TRP A 161 -13.18 -4.23 -10.07
N CYS A 162 -12.56 -5.24 -10.67
CA CYS A 162 -12.23 -5.19 -12.10
C CYS A 162 -13.37 -5.82 -12.92
N PRO A 163 -14.10 -5.06 -13.76
CA PRO A 163 -15.15 -5.62 -14.60
C PRO A 163 -14.61 -6.53 -15.71
N GLY A 164 -13.37 -6.31 -16.18
CA GLY A 164 -12.74 -7.18 -17.17
C GLY A 164 -12.34 -8.55 -16.60
N CYS A 165 -11.81 -8.56 -15.37
CA CYS A 165 -11.40 -9.79 -14.70
C CYS A 165 -12.51 -10.45 -13.86
N GLN A 166 -13.65 -9.76 -13.67
CA GLN A 166 -14.77 -10.21 -12.82
C GLN A 166 -14.34 -10.65 -11.42
N THR A 167 -13.43 -9.90 -10.80
CA THR A 167 -12.87 -10.22 -9.48
C THR A 167 -12.43 -8.97 -8.73
N VAL A 168 -12.18 -9.15 -7.43
CA VAL A 168 -11.61 -8.12 -6.55
C VAL A 168 -10.10 -8.01 -6.75
N LEU A 169 -9.57 -6.80 -6.62
CA LEU A 169 -8.15 -6.48 -6.65
C LEU A 169 -7.72 -5.92 -5.29
N ALA A 170 -6.52 -6.27 -4.85
CA ALA A 170 -5.85 -5.56 -3.76
C ALA A 170 -5.44 -4.15 -4.22
N ASN A 171 -5.10 -3.25 -3.29
CA ASN A 171 -4.68 -1.89 -3.64
C ASN A 171 -3.42 -1.90 -4.52
N GLU A 172 -2.51 -2.82 -4.25
CA GLU A 172 -1.24 -3.03 -4.97
C GLU A 172 -1.46 -3.57 -6.40
N GLN A 173 -2.68 -3.98 -6.74
CA GLN A 173 -3.07 -4.49 -8.06
C GLN A 173 -3.83 -3.43 -8.88
N VAL A 174 -3.91 -2.21 -8.40
CA VAL A 174 -4.47 -1.06 -9.12
C VAL A 174 -3.31 -0.14 -9.50
N THR A 175 -3.19 0.21 -10.78
CA THR A 175 -2.13 1.12 -11.24
C THR A 175 -2.38 2.54 -10.73
N SER A 176 -1.37 3.41 -10.84
CA SER A 176 -1.49 4.84 -10.52
C SER A 176 -2.58 5.56 -11.33
N GLU A 177 -3.05 5.00 -12.44
CA GLU A 177 -4.13 5.55 -13.25
C GLU A 177 -5.50 4.99 -12.85
N GLY A 178 -5.57 4.19 -11.79
CA GLY A 178 -6.82 3.57 -11.33
C GLY A 178 -7.29 2.42 -12.22
N LEU A 179 -6.37 1.83 -12.99
CA LEU A 179 -6.64 0.73 -13.90
C LEU A 179 -6.24 -0.62 -13.31
N CYS A 180 -6.83 -1.69 -13.81
CA CYS A 180 -6.36 -3.04 -13.52
C CYS A 180 -4.95 -3.24 -14.10
N TYR A 181 -3.97 -3.62 -13.28
CA TYR A 181 -2.57 -3.86 -13.70
C TYR A 181 -2.37 -4.89 -14.83
N ARG A 182 -3.43 -5.63 -15.20
CA ARG A 182 -3.39 -6.73 -16.19
C ARG A 182 -4.18 -6.49 -17.45
N CYS A 183 -5.33 -5.83 -17.34
CA CYS A 183 -6.30 -5.75 -18.45
C CYS A 183 -6.77 -4.32 -18.73
N ASP A 184 -6.15 -3.34 -18.06
CA ASP A 184 -6.32 -1.91 -18.29
C ASP A 184 -7.78 -1.42 -18.17
N SER A 185 -8.66 -2.24 -17.58
CA SER A 185 -10.05 -1.87 -17.35
C SER A 185 -10.15 -0.92 -16.17
N GLN A 186 -11.03 0.09 -16.29
CA GLN A 186 -11.35 1.01 -15.20
C GLN A 186 -11.88 0.25 -13.99
N ILE A 187 -11.27 0.48 -12.82
CA ILE A 187 -11.69 -0.14 -11.58
C ILE A 187 -12.96 0.53 -11.05
N GLN A 188 -13.89 -0.29 -10.58
CA GLN A 188 -15.12 0.15 -9.91
C GLN A 188 -15.02 -0.14 -8.41
N LYS A 189 -15.65 0.69 -7.56
CA LYS A 189 -15.81 0.34 -6.16
C LYS A 189 -17.08 -0.51 -5.97
N LYS A 190 -16.96 -1.65 -5.29
CA LYS A 190 -18.10 -2.45 -4.82
C LYS A 190 -18.00 -2.69 -3.31
N THR A 191 -19.14 -2.74 -2.64
CA THR A 191 -19.20 -3.15 -1.24
C THR A 191 -19.33 -4.67 -1.18
N LEU A 192 -18.34 -5.34 -0.57
CA LEU A 192 -18.34 -6.79 -0.37
C LEU A 192 -17.80 -7.15 1.01
N ILE A 193 -18.29 -8.26 1.58
CA ILE A 193 -17.68 -8.87 2.76
C ILE A 193 -16.49 -9.71 2.32
N GLN A 194 -15.28 -9.26 2.66
CA GLN A 194 -14.03 -9.93 2.31
C GLN A 194 -13.25 -10.40 3.54
N TRP A 195 -12.27 -11.27 3.31
CA TRP A 195 -11.26 -11.63 4.30
C TRP A 195 -10.07 -10.68 4.24
N PHE A 196 -9.57 -10.31 5.41
CA PHE A 196 -8.41 -9.44 5.59
C PHE A 196 -7.42 -10.08 6.56
N PHE A 197 -6.14 -9.81 6.35
CA PHE A 197 -5.11 -10.06 7.35
C PHE A 197 -4.85 -8.81 8.17
N ARG A 198 -4.77 -8.94 9.50
CA ARG A 198 -4.41 -7.86 10.42
C ARG A 198 -2.90 -7.60 10.40
N ILE A 199 -2.35 -7.34 9.22
CA ILE A 199 -0.92 -7.00 9.04
C ILE A 199 -0.54 -5.74 9.82
N THR A 200 -1.52 -4.84 10.06
CA THR A 200 -1.35 -3.64 10.87
C THR A 200 -0.94 -3.93 12.32
N ALA A 201 -1.28 -5.11 12.86
CA ALA A 201 -0.77 -5.55 14.17
C ALA A 201 0.76 -5.72 14.20
N TYR A 202 1.40 -5.81 13.02
CA TYR A 202 2.83 -5.93 12.83
C TYR A 202 3.46 -4.67 12.22
N ALA A 203 2.70 -3.58 11.99
CA ALA A 203 3.21 -2.40 11.28
C ALA A 203 4.47 -1.79 11.92
N ASN A 204 4.48 -1.59 13.24
CA ASN A 204 5.66 -1.08 13.95
C ASN A 204 6.86 -2.02 13.81
N ARG A 205 6.66 -3.33 14.00
CA ARG A 205 7.74 -4.31 13.85
C ARG A 205 8.29 -4.35 12.43
N LEU A 206 7.41 -4.31 11.42
CA LEU A 206 7.80 -4.26 10.01
C LEU A 206 8.62 -3.01 9.72
N LEU A 207 8.22 -1.85 10.25
CA LEU A 207 8.94 -0.58 10.08
C LEU A 207 10.30 -0.60 10.77
N ASP A 208 10.34 -0.98 12.05
CA ASP A 208 11.56 -1.00 12.86
C ASP A 208 12.59 -2.02 12.31
N ASP A 209 12.11 -3.16 11.82
CA ASP A 209 12.98 -4.22 11.29
C ASP A 209 13.62 -3.84 9.93
N LEU A 210 13.12 -2.82 9.23
CA LEU A 210 13.77 -2.29 8.01
C LEU A 210 15.21 -1.82 8.29
N ASP A 211 15.50 -1.30 9.49
CA ASP A 211 16.84 -0.86 9.87
C ASP A 211 17.86 -2.01 9.98
N LYS A 212 17.35 -3.24 10.11
CA LYS A 212 18.18 -4.46 10.19
C LYS A 212 18.59 -4.96 8.79
N LEU A 213 17.93 -4.49 7.73
CA LEU A 213 18.10 -4.97 6.35
C LEU A 213 19.31 -4.34 5.64
N LYS A 214 20.51 -4.50 6.21
CA LYS A 214 21.76 -3.91 5.70
C LYS A 214 22.17 -4.37 4.29
N GLY A 215 21.62 -5.49 3.81
CA GLY A 215 21.88 -6.04 2.47
C GLY A 215 20.85 -5.63 1.41
N TRP A 216 19.86 -4.81 1.77
CA TRP A 216 18.81 -4.39 0.85
C TRP A 216 19.15 -3.08 0.14
N ILE A 217 18.59 -2.91 -1.06
CA ILE A 217 18.71 -1.69 -1.85
C ILE A 217 17.95 -0.55 -1.13
N PRO A 218 18.57 0.62 -0.88
CA PRO A 218 17.97 1.71 -0.09
C PRO A 218 16.62 2.21 -0.60
N GLU A 219 16.41 2.18 -1.92
CA GLU A 219 15.18 2.58 -2.59
C GLU A 219 14.02 1.68 -2.17
N VAL A 220 14.23 0.35 -2.11
CA VAL A 220 13.20 -0.61 -1.68
C VAL A 220 12.83 -0.39 -0.20
N VAL A 221 13.84 -0.14 0.65
CA VAL A 221 13.62 0.18 2.06
C VAL A 221 12.80 1.47 2.21
N THR A 222 13.12 2.49 1.43
CA THR A 222 12.42 3.78 1.44
C THR A 222 10.96 3.62 0.98
N MET A 223 10.73 2.87 -0.09
CA MET A 223 9.37 2.55 -0.57
C MET A 223 8.54 1.86 0.51
N GLN A 224 9.11 0.88 1.22
CA GLN A 224 8.42 0.18 2.32
C GLN A 224 8.12 1.11 3.50
N ARG A 225 9.06 1.98 3.90
CA ARG A 225 8.81 2.96 4.97
C ARG A 225 7.66 3.89 4.63
N ASN A 226 7.68 4.44 3.41
CA ASN A 226 6.64 5.35 2.93
C ASN A 226 5.28 4.64 2.82
N TRP A 227 5.28 3.37 2.39
CA TRP A 227 4.07 2.56 2.29
C TRP A 227 3.44 2.25 3.66
N ILE A 228 4.26 1.90 4.66
CA ILE A 228 3.78 1.67 6.03
C ILE A 228 3.29 2.98 6.66
N GLY A 229 3.96 4.10 6.38
CA GLY A 229 3.44 5.45 6.64
C GLY A 229 3.06 5.73 8.10
N LYS A 230 3.85 5.26 9.07
CA LYS A 230 3.58 5.48 10.49
C LYS A 230 3.51 6.98 10.79
N SER A 231 2.36 7.43 11.29
CA SER A 231 2.12 8.79 11.74
C SER A 231 1.65 8.75 13.18
N GLU A 232 2.32 9.49 14.06
CA GLU A 232 1.87 9.73 15.43
C GLU A 232 1.07 11.03 15.47
N GLY A 233 -0.04 11.02 16.19
CA GLY A 233 -0.99 12.13 16.17
C GLY A 233 -2.01 12.01 17.29
N THR A 234 -3.03 12.84 17.23
CA THR A 234 -4.08 12.96 18.24
C THR A 234 -5.44 12.76 17.60
N GLU A 235 -6.28 11.96 18.26
CA GLU A 235 -7.71 11.94 17.95
C GLU A 235 -8.40 13.07 18.71
N ILE A 236 -9.20 13.88 18.01
CA ILE A 236 -9.92 15.04 18.54
C ILE A 236 -11.41 14.84 18.29
N ILE A 237 -12.22 14.97 19.33
CA ILE A 237 -13.66 14.77 19.28
C ILE A 237 -14.36 16.13 19.18
N PHE A 238 -14.77 16.47 17.97
CA PHE A 238 -15.72 17.56 17.75
C PHE A 238 -17.15 17.04 18.00
N GLU A 239 -18.07 17.91 18.41
CA GLU A 239 -19.48 17.55 18.60
C GLU A 239 -20.37 18.43 17.73
N LEU A 240 -21.32 17.83 17.02
CA LEU A 240 -22.38 18.60 16.36
C LEU A 240 -23.25 19.29 17.40
N GLU A 241 -23.92 20.36 17.00
CA GLU A 241 -24.96 21.01 17.81
C GLU A 241 -26.10 20.04 18.19
N SER A 242 -26.31 18.99 17.39
CA SER A 242 -27.28 17.92 17.65
C SER A 242 -26.76 16.79 18.54
N GLY A 243 -25.49 16.82 18.97
CA GLY A 243 -24.91 15.89 19.95
C GLY A 243 -24.09 14.73 19.37
N GLU A 244 -24.06 14.54 18.05
CA GLU A 244 -23.20 13.54 17.42
C GLU A 244 -21.72 13.90 17.56
N LYS A 245 -20.89 12.88 17.79
CA LYS A 245 -19.44 13.02 17.89
C LYS A 245 -18.78 12.81 16.52
N LEU A 246 -17.86 13.69 16.17
CA LEU A 246 -16.99 13.61 15.00
C LEU A 246 -15.54 13.43 15.47
N PRO A 247 -15.05 12.18 15.56
CA PRO A 247 -13.64 11.94 15.83
C PRO A 247 -12.81 12.31 14.59
N VAL A 248 -11.77 13.11 14.80
CA VAL A 248 -10.85 13.59 13.77
C VAL A 248 -9.44 13.17 14.17
N PHE A 249 -8.68 12.59 13.26
CA PHE A 249 -7.26 12.33 13.48
C PHE A 249 -6.40 13.45 12.87
N THR A 250 -5.40 13.93 13.61
CA THR A 250 -4.42 14.89 13.12
C THR A 250 -3.02 14.61 13.65
N THR A 251 -2.00 14.85 12.84
CA THR A 251 -0.58 14.88 13.27
C THR A 251 -0.13 16.26 13.72
N ARG A 252 -1.02 17.28 13.65
CA ARG A 252 -0.75 18.69 13.94
C ARG A 252 -1.70 19.23 15.01
N ALA A 253 -1.71 18.61 16.18
CA ALA A 253 -2.56 19.06 17.29
C ALA A 253 -2.22 20.50 17.74
N ASP A 254 -0.99 20.98 17.49
CA ASP A 254 -0.58 22.37 17.71
C ASP A 254 -1.39 23.39 16.90
N THR A 255 -2.02 22.97 15.80
CA THR A 255 -2.76 23.89 14.93
C THR A 255 -4.26 23.88 15.17
N LEU A 256 -4.74 23.21 16.22
CA LEU A 256 -6.17 23.04 16.51
C LEU A 256 -6.94 24.38 16.54
N PHE A 257 -6.39 25.44 17.12
CA PHE A 257 -7.03 26.77 17.16
C PHE A 257 -7.22 27.42 15.78
N GLY A 258 -6.49 26.92 14.77
CA GLY A 258 -6.57 27.36 13.38
C GLY A 258 -7.65 26.63 12.58
N VAL A 259 -8.38 25.70 13.19
CA VAL A 259 -9.46 24.97 12.53
C VAL A 259 -10.59 25.93 12.17
N THR A 260 -10.94 25.97 10.89
CA THR A 260 -12.03 26.83 10.37
C THR A 260 -13.11 26.08 9.61
N PHE A 261 -12.92 24.78 9.35
CA PHE A 261 -13.94 23.87 8.83
C PHE A 261 -13.59 22.41 9.16
N ILE A 262 -14.54 21.50 9.00
CA ILE A 262 -14.33 20.04 9.07
C ILE A 262 -14.75 19.42 7.75
N THR A 263 -14.00 18.45 7.25
CA THR A 263 -14.36 17.72 6.03
C THR A 263 -14.53 16.23 6.30
N ILE A 264 -15.67 15.71 5.88
CA ILE A 264 -16.02 14.29 5.98
C ILE A 264 -15.85 13.63 4.60
N ALA A 265 -15.23 12.44 4.57
CA ALA A 265 -15.16 11.66 3.34
C ALA A 265 -16.56 11.31 2.82
N PRO A 266 -16.82 11.34 1.49
CA PRO A 266 -18.10 10.99 0.90
C PRO A 266 -18.65 9.62 1.33
N GLU A 267 -17.76 8.65 1.58
CA GLU A 267 -18.09 7.29 2.00
C GLU A 267 -18.27 7.10 3.51
N HIS A 268 -18.05 8.13 4.31
CA HIS A 268 -18.02 7.98 5.76
C HIS A 268 -19.40 7.54 6.27
N PRO A 269 -19.50 6.48 7.10
CA PRO A 269 -20.78 5.94 7.56
C PRO A 269 -21.70 6.99 8.22
N ILE A 270 -21.12 7.94 8.95
CA ILE A 270 -21.87 9.01 9.63
C ILE A 270 -22.70 9.87 8.67
N ILE A 271 -22.31 9.96 7.39
CA ILE A 271 -23.08 10.72 6.40
C ILE A 271 -24.49 10.16 6.29
N LYS A 272 -24.69 8.84 6.39
CA LYS A 272 -26.04 8.23 6.35
C LYS A 272 -26.94 8.72 7.50
N GLU A 273 -26.35 9.02 8.65
CA GLU A 273 -27.06 9.55 9.81
C GLU A 273 -27.33 11.05 9.65
N LEU A 274 -26.31 11.80 9.21
CA LEU A 274 -26.36 13.25 9.09
C LEU A 274 -27.16 13.75 7.88
N ILE A 275 -27.23 12.99 6.78
CA ILE A 275 -27.84 13.42 5.51
C ILE A 275 -29.30 13.87 5.69
N THR A 276 -30.02 13.24 6.62
CA THR A 276 -31.42 13.58 6.93
C THR A 276 -31.58 14.94 7.60
N LYS A 277 -30.51 15.47 8.19
CA LYS A 277 -30.45 16.76 8.89
C LYS A 277 -29.88 17.88 8.02
N MET A 278 -29.29 17.55 6.87
CA MET A 278 -28.65 18.51 5.98
C MET A 278 -29.69 19.27 5.14
N PRO A 279 -29.74 20.60 5.19
CA PRO A 279 -30.55 21.38 4.25
C PRO A 279 -30.07 21.21 2.79
N THR A 280 -28.80 20.84 2.58
CA THR A 280 -28.19 20.59 1.26
C THR A 280 -28.19 19.11 0.89
N ARG A 281 -29.17 18.34 1.39
CA ARG A 281 -29.26 16.89 1.21
C ARG A 281 -29.13 16.46 -0.26
N GLU A 282 -29.95 16.99 -1.16
CA GLU A 282 -29.96 16.58 -2.57
C GLU A 282 -28.62 16.86 -3.27
N GLU A 283 -28.02 18.01 -2.98
CA GLU A 283 -26.72 18.39 -3.51
C GLU A 283 -25.60 17.49 -2.98
N THR A 284 -25.65 17.16 -1.69
CA THR A 284 -24.68 16.30 -1.01
C THR A 284 -24.78 14.86 -1.52
N GLU A 285 -25.99 14.30 -1.68
CA GLU A 285 -26.22 12.97 -2.24
C GLU A 285 -25.65 12.87 -3.67
N ARG A 286 -25.91 13.88 -4.52
CA ARG A 286 -25.34 13.94 -5.88
C ARG A 286 -23.82 13.98 -5.86
N TYR A 287 -23.23 14.82 -5.01
CA TYR A 287 -21.77 14.94 -4.89
C TYR A 287 -21.12 13.62 -4.44
N ILE A 288 -21.75 12.91 -3.50
CA ILE A 288 -21.28 11.59 -3.06
C ILE A 288 -21.32 10.60 -4.22
N GLU A 289 -22.41 10.53 -4.99
CA GLU A 289 -22.50 9.64 -6.15
C GLU A 289 -21.42 9.92 -7.20
N GLU A 290 -21.15 11.19 -7.50
CA GLU A 290 -20.09 11.60 -8.42
C GLU A 290 -18.71 11.25 -7.89
N SER A 291 -18.47 11.49 -6.59
CA SER A 291 -17.20 11.18 -5.92
C SER A 291 -16.91 9.69 -5.87
N MET A 292 -17.95 8.86 -5.76
CA MET A 292 -17.85 7.40 -5.73
C MET A 292 -17.50 6.77 -7.07
N ARG A 293 -17.67 7.50 -8.17
CA ARG A 293 -17.23 7.08 -9.52
C ARG A 293 -15.75 7.34 -9.75
N LYS A 294 -15.13 8.18 -8.93
CA LYS A 294 -13.71 8.52 -9.02
C LYS A 294 -12.88 7.49 -8.27
N THR A 295 -11.71 7.21 -8.80
CA THR A 295 -10.70 6.37 -8.18
C THR A 295 -10.04 7.11 -7.01
N GLU A 296 -9.40 6.36 -6.11
CA GLU A 296 -8.67 6.96 -4.99
C GLU A 296 -7.54 7.87 -5.49
N ILE A 297 -6.84 7.48 -6.56
CA ILE A 297 -5.76 8.28 -7.12
C ILE A 297 -6.28 9.59 -7.74
N GLU A 298 -7.41 9.55 -8.45
CA GLU A 298 -8.03 10.78 -8.98
C GLU A 298 -8.44 11.75 -7.86
N ARG A 299 -8.75 11.23 -6.67
CA ARG A 299 -9.12 12.03 -5.50
C ARG A 299 -7.92 12.57 -4.72
N THR A 300 -6.86 11.77 -4.60
CA THR A 300 -5.62 12.17 -3.93
C THR A 300 -4.67 12.96 -4.81
N SER A 301 -4.92 13.05 -6.13
CA SER A 301 -4.12 13.83 -7.07
C SER A 301 -3.92 15.28 -6.60
N THR A 302 -2.66 15.73 -6.60
CA THR A 302 -2.25 17.10 -6.26
C THR A 302 -2.50 18.09 -7.40
N ILE A 303 -2.75 17.61 -8.62
CA ILE A 303 -3.02 18.44 -9.80
C ILE A 303 -4.50 18.87 -9.83
N ARG A 304 -5.38 18.04 -9.26
CA ARG A 304 -6.82 18.28 -9.30
C ARG A 304 -7.21 19.31 -8.25
N GLU A 305 -8.00 20.27 -8.69
CA GLU A 305 -8.63 21.24 -7.79
C GLU A 305 -9.54 20.52 -6.79
N LYS A 306 -9.34 20.80 -5.50
CA LYS A 306 -10.17 20.20 -4.45
C LYS A 306 -11.57 20.81 -4.49
N ASP A 307 -12.59 19.97 -4.36
CA ASP A 307 -13.99 20.37 -4.33
C ASP A 307 -14.72 19.73 -3.15
N GLY A 308 -15.89 20.27 -2.83
CA GLY A 308 -16.72 19.80 -1.74
C GLY A 308 -18.05 20.55 -1.66
N VAL A 309 -18.95 20.01 -0.84
CA VAL A 309 -20.29 20.56 -0.60
C VAL A 309 -20.42 20.92 0.87
N PHE A 310 -20.86 22.15 1.14
CA PHE A 310 -21.19 22.56 2.49
C PHE A 310 -22.49 21.87 2.94
N THR A 311 -22.45 21.19 4.09
CA THR A 311 -23.58 20.39 4.58
C THR A 311 -24.69 21.22 5.21
N GLY A 312 -24.44 22.50 5.50
CA GLY A 312 -25.31 23.34 6.34
C GLY A 312 -25.20 23.05 7.84
N LEU A 313 -24.43 22.04 8.23
CA LEU A 313 -24.22 21.65 9.62
C LEU A 313 -22.96 22.28 10.20
N TYR A 314 -22.92 22.38 11.52
CA TYR A 314 -21.80 22.91 12.28
C TYR A 314 -21.42 21.95 13.41
N ALA A 315 -20.12 21.85 13.65
CA ALA A 315 -19.54 21.25 14.84
C ALA A 315 -19.07 22.33 15.81
N ILE A 316 -18.96 21.98 17.09
CA ILE A 316 -18.44 22.83 18.14
C ILE A 316 -16.97 22.49 18.36
N HIS A 317 -16.12 23.52 18.26
CA HIS A 317 -14.70 23.38 18.52
C HIS A 317 -14.46 23.07 20.01
N PRO A 318 -13.70 22.02 20.38
CA PRO A 318 -13.63 21.53 21.76
C PRO A 318 -12.99 22.50 22.76
N LEU A 319 -12.08 23.38 22.31
CA LEU A 319 -11.41 24.36 23.17
C LEU A 319 -11.99 25.80 23.09
N THR A 320 -12.38 26.28 21.91
CA THR A 320 -12.88 27.65 21.73
C THR A 320 -14.41 27.77 21.82
N ASN A 321 -15.14 26.65 21.74
CA ASN A 321 -16.61 26.59 21.60
C ASN A 321 -17.17 27.31 20.36
N GLU A 322 -16.33 27.62 19.39
CA GLU A 322 -16.78 28.23 18.14
C GLU A 322 -17.49 27.21 17.23
N ARG A 323 -18.40 27.72 16.40
CA ARG A 323 -19.11 26.93 15.39
C ARG A 323 -18.23 26.76 14.16
N ILE A 324 -17.94 25.52 13.80
CA ILE A 324 -17.09 25.13 12.68
C ILE A 324 -17.94 24.48 11.60
N PRO A 325 -18.00 25.03 10.37
CA PRO A 325 -18.81 24.48 9.28
C PRO A 325 -18.32 23.09 8.86
N ILE A 326 -19.26 22.19 8.56
CA ILE A 326 -18.98 20.82 8.10
C ILE A 326 -19.18 20.73 6.58
N TRP A 327 -18.21 20.13 5.91
CA TRP A 327 -18.17 19.89 4.47
C TRP A 327 -18.06 18.40 4.16
N VAL A 328 -18.52 18.01 2.98
CA VAL A 328 -18.21 16.72 2.36
C VAL A 328 -17.26 16.97 1.20
N GLY A 329 -16.10 16.31 1.18
CA GLY A 329 -15.06 16.56 0.19
C GLY A 329 -14.29 15.29 -0.17
N ASP A 330 -14.11 15.03 -1.46
CA ASP A 330 -13.55 13.77 -1.95
C ASP A 330 -12.02 13.64 -1.76
N TYR A 331 -11.32 14.71 -1.43
CA TYR A 331 -9.90 14.67 -1.08
C TYR A 331 -9.62 14.03 0.29
N VAL A 332 -10.66 13.79 1.09
CA VAL A 332 -10.60 13.02 2.34
C VAL A 332 -10.92 11.56 2.05
N LEU A 333 -10.12 10.64 2.61
CA LEU A 333 -10.27 9.21 2.41
C LEU A 333 -10.82 8.55 3.67
N ALA A 334 -11.94 7.83 3.54
CA ALA A 334 -12.56 7.10 4.65
C ALA A 334 -11.66 5.99 5.25
N SER A 335 -10.67 5.52 4.48
CA SER A 335 -9.69 4.52 4.88
C SER A 335 -8.53 5.09 5.70
N TYR A 336 -8.34 6.40 5.74
CA TYR A 336 -7.22 7.07 6.41
C TYR A 336 -7.69 7.80 7.68
N GLY A 337 -6.99 7.56 8.79
CA GLY A 337 -7.38 8.09 10.11
C GLY A 337 -8.81 7.65 10.47
N THR A 338 -9.66 8.63 10.78
CA THR A 338 -11.09 8.42 11.07
C THR A 338 -11.98 8.61 9.83
N GLY A 339 -11.42 9.01 8.68
CA GLY A 339 -12.21 9.44 7.53
C GLY A 339 -12.88 10.82 7.67
N ILE A 340 -12.51 11.57 8.71
CA ILE A 340 -12.91 12.95 8.96
C ILE A 340 -11.64 13.74 9.30
N VAL A 341 -11.46 14.91 8.67
CA VAL A 341 -10.30 15.78 8.90
C VAL A 341 -10.74 17.17 9.35
N MET A 342 -9.94 17.78 10.21
CA MET A 342 -10.07 19.19 10.56
C MET A 342 -9.29 20.03 9.55
N GLY A 343 -9.94 21.06 9.01
CA GLY A 343 -9.35 21.95 8.03
C GLY A 343 -8.62 23.11 8.70
N VAL A 344 -7.31 23.22 8.50
CA VAL A 344 -6.45 24.28 9.07
C VAL A 344 -5.74 25.04 7.94
N PRO A 345 -6.42 25.96 7.24
CA PRO A 345 -5.93 26.56 6.00
C PRO A 345 -4.56 27.22 6.09
N ALA A 346 -4.21 27.86 7.20
CA ALA A 346 -2.93 28.54 7.29
C ALA A 346 -1.74 27.57 7.35
N HIS A 347 -1.97 26.27 7.62
CA HIS A 347 -0.93 25.30 7.97
C HIS A 347 -1.05 23.94 7.26
N ASP A 348 -1.97 23.79 6.31
CA ASP A 348 -2.05 22.65 5.37
C ASP A 348 -2.39 23.19 3.98
N GLN A 349 -1.57 22.87 2.98
CA GLN A 349 -1.71 23.44 1.64
C GLN A 349 -3.03 23.05 0.96
N ARG A 350 -3.54 21.85 1.21
CA ARG A 350 -4.81 21.37 0.63
C ARG A 350 -5.98 22.13 1.23
N ASP A 351 -5.93 22.36 2.53
CA ASP A 351 -6.94 23.15 3.24
C ASP A 351 -6.88 24.63 2.83
N PHE A 352 -5.69 25.16 2.56
CA PHE A 352 -5.49 26.52 2.05
C PHE A 352 -6.19 26.75 0.71
N GLU A 353 -5.94 25.86 -0.26
CA GLU A 353 -6.55 25.92 -1.58
C GLU A 353 -8.08 25.77 -1.51
N PHE A 354 -8.56 24.83 -0.70
CA PHE A 354 -9.98 24.63 -0.46
C PHE A 354 -10.62 25.87 0.17
N ALA A 355 -9.99 26.45 1.19
CA ALA A 355 -10.50 27.63 1.88
C ALA A 355 -10.51 28.86 0.98
N ARG A 356 -9.48 29.08 0.16
CA ARG A 356 -9.45 30.17 -0.84
C ARG A 356 -10.59 30.03 -1.85
N LYS A 357 -10.81 28.81 -2.37
CA LYS A 357 -11.87 28.54 -3.35
C LYS A 357 -13.27 28.82 -2.82
N TYR A 358 -13.53 28.40 -1.57
CA TYR A 358 -14.84 28.52 -0.95
C TYR A 358 -14.99 29.73 -0.02
N ASN A 359 -14.01 30.64 -0.01
CA ASN A 359 -13.97 31.83 0.84
C ASN A 359 -14.18 31.51 2.34
N ILE A 360 -13.55 30.43 2.80
CA ILE A 360 -13.54 30.01 4.21
C ILE A 360 -12.44 30.79 4.94
N PRO A 361 -12.66 31.22 6.20
CA PRO A 361 -11.66 31.94 6.97
C PRO A 361 -10.34 31.17 7.09
N ILE A 362 -9.23 31.90 7.02
CA ILE A 362 -7.88 31.39 7.23
C ILE A 362 -7.33 32.03 8.50
N ARG A 363 -6.76 31.23 9.41
CA ARG A 363 -6.29 31.67 10.73
C ARG A 363 -4.87 31.21 10.98
N ILE A 364 -3.95 32.17 11.12
CA ILE A 364 -2.57 31.89 11.49
C ILE A 364 -2.52 31.57 12.99
N VAL A 365 -2.08 30.35 13.30
CA VAL A 365 -1.87 29.87 14.67
C VAL A 365 -0.47 29.34 14.94
N VAL A 366 0.39 29.28 13.91
CA VAL A 366 1.81 28.99 14.03
C VAL A 366 2.61 29.98 13.19
N GLU A 367 3.62 30.60 13.79
CA GLU A 367 4.59 31.46 13.10
C GLU A 367 5.98 30.81 13.08
N PRO A 368 6.83 31.10 12.08
CA PRO A 368 8.20 30.63 12.05
C PRO A 368 9.00 31.15 13.25
N VAL A 369 9.96 30.36 13.73
CA VAL A 369 10.79 30.75 14.88
C VAL A 369 11.58 32.03 14.57
N GLY A 370 11.30 33.09 15.31
CA GLY A 370 11.99 34.39 15.15
C GLY A 370 11.51 35.23 13.96
N GLY A 371 10.39 34.86 13.32
CA GLY A 371 9.79 35.60 12.22
C GLY A 371 8.28 35.71 12.37
N LYS A 372 7.65 36.35 11.39
CA LYS A 372 6.19 36.41 11.24
C LYS A 372 5.80 35.97 9.84
N LEU A 373 4.64 35.36 9.72
CA LEU A 373 4.05 35.10 8.41
C LEU A 373 3.49 36.41 7.83
N PRO A 374 3.33 36.50 6.50
CA PRO A 374 2.54 37.54 5.88
C PRO A 374 1.11 37.56 6.43
N GLU A 375 0.44 38.70 6.30
CA GLU A 375 -0.99 38.78 6.59
C GLU A 375 -1.76 37.81 5.68
N VAL A 376 -2.91 37.32 6.14
CA VAL A 376 -3.69 36.28 5.46
C VAL A 376 -3.98 36.62 4.00
N ASP A 377 -4.26 37.89 3.68
CA ASP A 377 -4.55 38.33 2.31
C ASP A 377 -3.33 38.29 1.39
N GLU A 378 -2.12 38.35 1.95
CA GLU A 378 -0.85 38.32 1.24
C GLU A 378 -0.22 36.91 1.19
N MET A 379 -0.79 35.93 1.90
CA MET A 379 -0.32 34.55 1.86
C MET A 379 -0.56 33.94 0.47
N GLU A 380 0.51 33.43 -0.14
CA GLU A 380 0.47 32.67 -1.40
C GLU A 380 0.32 31.15 -1.18
N SER A 381 0.72 30.65 -0.02
CA SER A 381 0.69 29.22 0.35
C SER A 381 0.55 29.04 1.86
N ALA A 382 0.20 27.83 2.30
CA ALA A 382 0.17 27.45 3.70
C ALA A 382 1.59 27.37 4.29
N PHE A 383 1.71 27.66 5.59
CA PHE A 383 2.92 27.42 6.35
C PHE A 383 2.85 26.06 7.06
N GLU A 384 3.39 25.02 6.43
CA GLU A 384 3.30 23.63 6.90
C GLU A 384 4.39 23.25 7.91
N GLU A 385 5.42 24.09 8.08
CA GLU A 385 6.53 23.82 8.98
C GLU A 385 6.17 23.95 10.47
N LEU A 386 7.04 23.44 11.33
CA LEU A 386 6.94 23.63 12.78
C LEU A 386 7.43 25.02 13.18
N GLY A 387 6.81 25.59 14.21
CA GLY A 387 7.10 26.96 14.63
C GLY A 387 6.74 27.23 16.08
N VAL A 388 6.25 28.45 16.32
CA VAL A 388 5.76 28.92 17.61
C VAL A 388 4.26 29.17 17.49
N MET A 389 3.49 28.62 18.42
CA MET A 389 2.05 28.82 18.47
C MET A 389 1.71 30.28 18.77
N VAL A 390 0.78 30.83 18.00
CA VAL A 390 0.19 32.16 18.19
C VAL A 390 -1.34 32.03 18.13
N ASN A 391 -2.08 33.02 18.62
CA ASN A 391 -3.55 33.05 18.56
C ASN A 391 -4.22 31.76 19.09
N SER A 392 -3.58 31.07 20.05
CA SER A 392 -3.92 29.71 20.50
C SER A 392 -4.27 29.65 21.98
N GLY A 393 -4.91 30.70 22.50
CA GLY A 393 -5.30 30.78 23.91
C GLY A 393 -4.11 30.57 24.87
N GLU A 394 -4.27 29.65 25.83
CA GLU A 394 -3.27 29.30 26.85
C GLU A 394 -1.98 28.66 26.28
N PHE A 395 -1.99 28.23 25.02
CA PHE A 395 -0.86 27.57 24.37
C PHE A 395 0.03 28.54 23.57
N SER A 396 -0.39 29.79 23.43
CA SER A 396 0.38 30.80 22.69
C SER A 396 1.79 30.98 23.28
N GLY A 397 2.81 30.98 22.44
CA GLY A 397 4.23 31.07 22.81
C GLY A 397 4.93 29.71 22.97
N LEU A 398 4.21 28.59 22.96
CA LEU A 398 4.83 27.26 22.92
C LEU A 398 5.40 26.97 21.53
N ASN A 399 6.51 26.21 21.47
CA ASN A 399 6.95 25.60 20.23
C ASN A 399 5.97 24.47 19.84
N SER A 400 5.69 24.32 18.54
CA SER A 400 4.77 23.33 17.99
C SER A 400 4.86 21.94 18.61
N LEU A 401 6.05 21.36 18.82
CA LEU A 401 6.15 20.00 19.39
C LEU A 401 5.61 19.92 20.82
N LYS A 402 5.97 20.89 21.67
CA LYS A 402 5.41 21.01 23.03
C LYS A 402 3.94 21.41 23.01
N GLY A 403 3.55 22.17 22.00
CA GLY A 403 2.18 22.56 21.71
C GLY A 403 1.28 21.37 21.46
N MET A 404 1.72 20.45 20.59
CA MET A 404 1.03 19.19 20.31
C MET A 404 0.80 18.42 21.62
N GLU A 405 1.87 18.13 22.38
CA GLU A 405 1.77 17.41 23.66
C GLU A 405 0.80 18.09 24.63
N ALA A 406 0.89 19.41 24.77
CA ALA A 406 0.05 20.18 25.68
C ALA A 406 -1.44 20.19 25.26
N VAL A 407 -1.72 20.33 23.96
CA VAL A 407 -3.08 20.28 23.42
C VAL A 407 -3.66 18.89 23.54
N THR A 408 -2.92 17.84 23.19
CA THR A 408 -3.33 16.44 23.35
C THR A 408 -3.68 16.15 24.80
N LYS A 409 -2.81 16.53 25.74
CA LYS A 409 -3.07 16.37 27.17
C LYS A 409 -4.31 17.12 27.62
N LYS A 410 -4.51 18.36 27.17
CA LYS A 410 -5.70 19.14 27.50
C LYS A 410 -6.97 18.46 27.01
N LEU A 411 -6.96 17.94 25.78
CA LEU A 411 -8.09 17.22 25.18
C LEU A 411 -8.42 15.94 25.96
N ASP A 412 -7.40 15.19 26.40
CA ASP A 412 -7.57 14.00 27.26
C ASP A 412 -8.20 14.37 28.61
N GLU A 413 -7.69 15.41 29.28
CA GLU A 413 -8.22 15.89 30.56
C GLU A 413 -9.71 16.29 30.50
N ILE A 414 -10.16 16.84 29.37
CA ILE A 414 -11.57 17.25 29.18
C ILE A 414 -12.42 16.19 28.46
N GLY A 415 -11.86 15.00 28.16
CA GLY A 415 -12.56 13.90 27.49
C GLY A 415 -12.97 14.23 26.05
N ARG A 416 -12.20 15.09 25.36
CA ARG A 416 -12.42 15.53 23.97
C ARG A 416 -11.33 15.08 23.00
N GLY A 417 -10.48 14.14 23.39
CA GLY A 417 -9.43 13.58 22.53
C GLY A 417 -8.36 12.87 23.34
N GLY A 418 -7.33 12.34 22.68
CA GLY A 418 -6.24 11.61 23.31
C GLY A 418 -5.24 11.05 22.31
#